data_AF-A0A7I4Y634-F1
#
_entry.id   AF-A0A7I4Y634-F1
#
_cell.length_a   1.000
_cell.length_b   1.000
_cell.length_c   1.000
_cell.angle_alpha   90.00
_cell.angle_beta   90.00
_cell.angle_gamma   90.00
#
_symmetry.space_group_name_H-M   'P 1'
#
loop_
_entity.id
_entity.type
_entity.pdbx_description
1 polymer ?
#
loop_
_entity_poly.entity_id
_entity_poly.type
_entity_poly.pdbx_seq_one_letter_code
_entity_poly.pdbx_strand_id
1 'polypeptide(L)'
;MLICLFAFCQAKEIKQLPGVVFELKFKHYSGFFQVSDTHLLHYWVVESQNEPDKDPLIFWFNGGPGCSSLKGLLKEMGPYLVDIDGKSLRENPYSWNKMASVVYIESPAGVGYSYSTDGNITTNDDQTSCENYEAVKQFFQQTFPQFRYHATYIMGESYAGVYVPTLAERILAGKKDFPINLKQTLGKTPWKFDRQIAGFKTVFEGLTFITVRGAGHKAPRQRAPQMFYAIQQFLLNHPI
;
A
#
# COMPACT_ATOMS: atom_id res chain seq x y z
N MET A 1 4.38 39.41 -3.16
CA MET A 1 4.63 38.03 -3.62
C MET A 1 5.01 37.22 -2.39
N LEU A 2 4.05 36.52 -1.78
CA LEU A 2 4.27 35.76 -0.56
C LEU A 2 4.89 34.41 -0.96
N ILE A 3 6.17 34.20 -0.65
CA ILE A 3 6.83 32.90 -0.84
C ILE A 3 6.39 32.03 0.34
N CYS A 4 5.37 31.20 0.15
CA CYS A 4 5.08 30.11 1.07
C CYS A 4 6.23 29.09 0.99
N LEU A 5 7.14 29.16 1.96
CA LEU A 5 8.08 28.08 2.26
C LEU A 5 7.27 26.87 2.73
N PHE A 6 6.96 25.95 1.81
CA PHE A 6 6.53 24.61 2.20
C PHE A 6 7.73 23.94 2.85
N ALA A 7 7.70 23.80 4.17
CA ALA A 7 8.66 22.96 4.88
C ALA A 7 8.39 21.51 4.47
N PHE A 8 9.22 20.97 3.57
CA PHE A 8 9.21 19.55 3.26
C PHE A 8 9.67 18.79 4.51
N CYS A 9 8.80 17.94 5.06
CA CYS A 9 9.20 17.01 6.09
C CYS A 9 10.00 15.89 5.42
N GLN A 10 11.33 15.92 5.52
CA GLN A 10 12.13 14.82 5.00
C GLN A 10 11.86 13.56 5.82
N ALA A 11 11.30 12.53 5.18
CA ALA A 11 11.16 11.21 5.78
C ALA A 11 12.54 10.71 6.24
N LYS A 12 12.62 10.21 7.47
CA LYS A 12 13.86 9.69 8.02
C LYS A 12 14.01 8.23 7.61
N GLU A 13 15.07 7.95 6.85
CA GLU A 13 15.41 6.59 6.44
C GLU A 13 15.78 5.74 7.67
N ILE A 14 15.26 4.52 7.71
CA ILE A 14 15.67 3.51 8.67
C ILE A 14 17.04 2.98 8.21
N LYS A 15 18.10 3.32 8.94
CA LYS A 15 19.47 2.90 8.60
C LYS A 15 19.82 1.51 9.11
N GLN A 16 19.17 1.07 10.18
CA GLN A 16 19.36 -0.23 10.80
C GLN A 16 18.01 -0.73 11.33
N LEU A 17 17.68 -1.99 11.01
CA LEU A 17 16.49 -2.66 11.52
C LEU A 17 16.92 -3.89 12.34
N PRO A 18 16.63 -3.95 13.65
CA PRO A 18 16.98 -5.10 14.48
C PRO A 18 16.41 -6.41 13.92
N GLY A 19 17.19 -7.49 14.04
CA GLY A 19 16.80 -8.82 13.59
C GLY A 19 17.11 -9.12 12.12
N VAL A 20 17.49 -8.13 11.31
CA VAL A 20 17.95 -8.36 9.94
C VAL A 20 19.38 -8.89 9.93
N VAL A 21 19.58 -10.08 9.37
CA VAL A 21 20.88 -10.76 9.24
C VAL A 21 21.38 -10.82 7.80
N PHE A 22 20.74 -10.10 6.88
CA PHE A 22 21.06 -10.05 5.46
C PHE A 22 21.15 -8.60 4.97
N GLU A 23 21.77 -8.39 3.81
CA GLU A 23 21.98 -7.06 3.27
C GLU A 23 20.67 -6.50 2.68
N LEU A 24 20.22 -5.33 3.18
CA LEU A 24 19.11 -4.59 2.57
C LEU A 24 19.65 -3.65 1.49
N LYS A 25 19.29 -3.90 0.23
CA LYS A 25 19.73 -3.13 -0.94
C LYS A 25 18.69 -2.12 -1.43
N PHE A 26 17.77 -1.71 -0.56
CA PHE A 26 16.69 -0.78 -0.84
C PHE A 26 16.50 0.14 0.37
N LYS A 27 16.01 1.36 0.14
CA LYS A 27 15.70 2.28 1.24
C LYS A 27 14.32 1.96 1.82
N HIS A 28 14.18 2.22 3.10
CA HIS A 28 12.90 2.12 3.77
C HIS A 28 12.76 3.19 4.86
N TYR A 29 11.51 3.56 5.11
CA TYR A 29 11.16 4.70 5.94
C TYR A 29 9.96 4.36 6.80
N SER A 30 9.86 4.98 7.95
CA SER A 30 8.68 4.89 8.79
C SER A 30 8.42 6.22 9.49
N GLY A 31 7.15 6.56 9.63
CA GLY A 31 6.72 7.84 10.20
C GLY A 31 5.21 7.90 10.30
N PHE A 32 4.67 9.11 10.34
CA PHE A 32 3.24 9.37 10.50
C PHE A 32 2.73 10.39 9.49
N PHE A 33 1.51 10.20 9.01
CA PHE A 33 0.72 11.22 8.31
C PHE A 33 -0.33 11.77 9.26
N GLN A 34 -0.40 13.09 9.43
CA GLN A 34 -1.40 13.75 10.28
C GLN A 34 -2.68 14.00 9.46
N VAL A 35 -3.59 13.03 9.46
CA VAL A 35 -4.74 12.97 8.53
C VAL A 35 -5.97 13.77 8.99
N SER A 36 -5.97 14.21 10.25
CA SER A 36 -6.93 15.17 10.81
C SER A 36 -6.25 15.98 11.92
N ASP A 37 -6.99 16.86 12.59
CA ASP A 37 -6.47 17.63 13.72
C ASP A 37 -5.93 16.73 14.85
N THR A 38 -6.51 15.54 15.01
CA THR A 38 -6.18 14.62 16.11
C THR A 38 -5.64 13.27 15.67
N HIS A 39 -5.87 12.84 14.42
CA HIS A 39 -5.50 11.51 13.95
C HIS A 39 -4.17 11.49 13.20
N LEU A 40 -3.31 10.54 13.57
CA LEU A 40 -2.04 10.26 12.91
C LEU A 40 -2.00 8.80 12.46
N LEU A 41 -1.76 8.58 11.16
CA LEU A 41 -1.61 7.25 10.59
C LEU A 41 -0.14 6.90 10.41
N HIS A 42 0.30 5.83 11.05
CA HIS A 42 1.62 5.25 10.86
C HIS A 42 1.76 4.69 9.45
N TYR A 43 2.94 4.91 8.87
CA TYR A 43 3.34 4.27 7.63
C TYR A 43 4.69 3.56 7.75
N TRP A 44 4.86 2.57 6.88
CA TRP A 44 6.16 1.99 6.54
C TRP A 44 6.30 1.89 5.02
N VAL A 45 7.30 2.56 4.45
CA VAL A 45 7.62 2.50 3.01
C VAL A 45 8.84 1.61 2.81
N VAL A 46 8.78 0.70 1.83
CA VAL A 46 9.94 -0.02 1.30
C VAL A 46 10.07 0.31 -0.19
N GLU A 47 11.21 0.85 -0.61
CA GLU A 47 11.46 1.16 -2.02
C GLU A 47 11.67 -0.11 -2.85
N SER A 48 11.48 0.00 -4.16
CA SER A 48 11.77 -1.08 -5.11
C SER A 48 13.25 -1.51 -5.03
N GLN A 49 13.49 -2.81 -5.14
CA GLN A 49 14.83 -3.39 -5.24
C GLN A 49 15.41 -3.30 -6.67
N ASN A 50 14.61 -2.90 -7.67
CA ASN A 50 15.02 -2.84 -9.08
C ASN A 50 15.33 -1.41 -9.53
N GLU A 51 14.33 -0.64 -9.99
CA GLU A 51 14.48 0.75 -10.43
C GLU A 51 13.57 1.66 -9.59
N PRO A 52 13.95 2.02 -8.35
CA PRO A 52 13.06 2.72 -7.41
C PRO A 52 12.55 4.09 -7.87
N ASP A 53 13.20 4.72 -8.85
CA ASP A 53 12.78 5.99 -9.48
C ASP A 53 11.83 5.81 -10.68
N LYS A 54 11.56 4.57 -11.11
CA LYS A 54 10.71 4.26 -12.28
C LYS A 54 9.61 3.24 -11.97
N ASP A 55 9.93 2.28 -11.12
CA ASP A 55 9.05 1.18 -10.78
C ASP A 55 7.76 1.69 -10.12
N PRO A 56 6.64 0.95 -10.26
CA PRO A 56 5.37 1.31 -9.66
C PRO A 56 5.40 1.59 -8.15
N LEU A 57 4.39 2.33 -7.69
CA LEU A 57 4.08 2.54 -6.28
C LEU A 57 2.81 1.79 -5.90
N ILE A 58 2.81 1.06 -4.79
CA ILE A 58 1.64 0.35 -4.26
C ILE A 58 1.32 0.88 -2.86
N PHE A 59 0.09 1.37 -2.65
CA PHE A 59 -0.48 1.54 -1.31
C PHE A 59 -1.16 0.24 -0.89
N TRP A 60 -0.76 -0.30 0.27
CA TRP A 60 -1.28 -1.55 0.82
C TRP A 60 -2.07 -1.35 2.10
N PHE A 61 -3.26 -1.95 2.16
CA PHE A 61 -4.13 -1.99 3.34
C PHE A 61 -4.51 -3.42 3.71
N ASN A 62 -4.22 -3.83 4.95
CA ASN A 62 -4.91 -4.98 5.54
C ASN A 62 -6.31 -4.57 6.05
N GLY A 63 -7.23 -5.54 6.14
CA GLY A 63 -8.63 -5.32 6.53
C GLY A 63 -8.90 -5.44 8.03
N GLY A 64 -9.87 -6.28 8.40
CA GLY A 64 -10.32 -6.49 9.78
C GLY A 64 -11.83 -6.29 9.93
N PRO A 65 -12.33 -5.05 10.10
CA PRO A 65 -11.62 -3.77 10.23
C PRO A 65 -10.69 -3.71 11.46
N GLY A 66 -9.65 -2.87 11.41
CA GLY A 66 -8.75 -2.63 12.55
C GLY A 66 -7.47 -3.49 12.60
N CYS A 67 -7.15 -4.26 11.55
CA CYS A 67 -5.89 -5.00 11.49
C CYS A 67 -4.77 -4.14 10.91
N SER A 68 -3.58 -4.21 11.52
CA SER A 68 -2.37 -3.53 11.04
C SER A 68 -1.92 -4.00 9.65
N SER A 69 -1.52 -3.05 8.80
CA SER A 69 -0.88 -3.31 7.50
C SER A 69 0.56 -3.79 7.61
N LEU A 70 1.19 -3.66 8.79
CA LEU A 70 2.48 -4.30 9.08
C LEU A 70 2.35 -5.82 9.14
N LYS A 71 1.12 -6.36 9.29
CA LYS A 71 0.84 -7.78 9.01
C LYS A 71 1.27 -8.13 7.60
N GLY A 72 0.84 -7.34 6.61
CA GLY A 72 1.29 -7.45 5.23
C GLY A 72 2.81 -7.51 5.21
N LEU A 73 3.46 -6.41 5.59
CA LEU A 73 4.93 -6.24 5.53
C LEU A 73 5.68 -7.44 6.14
N LEU A 74 5.37 -7.79 7.39
CA LEU A 74 6.18 -8.68 8.20
C LEU A 74 5.78 -10.16 8.13
N LYS A 75 4.61 -10.48 7.57
CA LYS A 75 4.07 -11.86 7.59
C LYS A 75 3.52 -12.35 6.26
N GLU A 76 3.51 -11.52 5.23
CA GLU A 76 2.92 -11.84 3.92
C GLU A 76 3.92 -11.56 2.78
N MET A 77 3.95 -10.35 2.22
CA MET A 77 4.64 -10.02 0.96
C MET A 77 5.79 -9.01 1.06
N GLY A 78 6.24 -8.66 2.26
CA GLY A 78 7.29 -7.65 2.46
C GLY A 78 8.67 -8.28 2.34
N PRO A 79 9.73 -7.46 2.23
CA PRO A 79 11.10 -7.94 1.96
C PRO A 79 11.68 -8.79 3.08
N TYR A 80 11.24 -8.56 4.31
CA TYR A 80 11.66 -9.27 5.51
C TYR A 80 10.45 -9.79 6.26
N LEU A 81 10.47 -11.08 6.58
CA LEU A 81 9.42 -11.75 7.34
C LEU A 81 9.93 -12.08 8.75
N VAL A 82 9.07 -11.89 9.75
CA VAL A 82 9.36 -12.29 11.13
C VAL A 82 9.49 -13.80 11.19
N ASP A 83 10.62 -14.25 11.76
CA ASP A 83 10.91 -15.66 11.99
C ASP A 83 10.15 -16.19 13.22
N ILE A 84 10.18 -17.51 13.42
CA ILE A 84 9.43 -18.19 14.48
C ILE A 84 9.89 -17.79 15.89
N ASP A 85 11.12 -17.30 16.03
CA ASP A 85 11.67 -16.80 17.29
C ASP A 85 11.09 -15.43 17.70
N GLY A 86 10.33 -14.77 16.82
CA GLY A 86 9.73 -13.46 17.04
C GLY A 86 10.74 -12.31 17.13
N LYS A 87 12.01 -12.54 16.79
CA LYS A 87 13.11 -11.58 16.93
C LYS A 87 13.89 -11.40 15.64
N SER A 88 14.10 -12.47 14.90
CA SER A 88 14.87 -12.47 13.67
C SER A 88 13.98 -12.17 12.46
N LEU A 89 14.58 -11.59 11.43
CA LEU A 89 13.96 -11.30 10.15
C LEU A 89 14.67 -12.09 9.06
N ARG A 90 13.91 -12.88 8.30
CA ARG A 90 14.40 -13.64 7.15
C ARG A 90 13.98 -12.99 5.84
N GLU A 91 14.81 -13.12 4.81
CA GLU A 91 14.50 -12.60 3.48
C GLU A 91 13.25 -13.28 2.89
N ASN A 92 12.44 -12.52 2.16
CA ASN A 92 11.32 -13.02 1.39
C ASN A 92 11.65 -13.06 -0.12
N PRO A 93 11.84 -14.24 -0.72
CA PRO A 93 12.12 -14.35 -2.16
C PRO A 93 10.92 -13.90 -3.01
N TYR A 94 9.72 -13.84 -2.45
CA TYR A 94 8.48 -13.43 -3.13
C TYR A 94 8.01 -12.04 -2.71
N SER A 95 8.93 -11.18 -2.25
CA SER A 95 8.55 -9.83 -1.84
C SER A 95 8.10 -8.98 -3.02
N TRP A 96 6.97 -8.29 -2.86
CA TRP A 96 6.48 -7.37 -3.88
C TRP A 96 7.41 -6.18 -4.10
N ASN A 97 8.27 -5.84 -3.14
CA ASN A 97 9.23 -4.77 -3.36
C ASN A 97 10.37 -5.14 -4.32
N LYS A 98 10.41 -6.35 -4.86
CA LYS A 98 11.30 -6.70 -5.98
C LYS A 98 10.93 -5.99 -7.30
N MET A 99 9.74 -5.40 -7.40
CA MET A 99 9.20 -4.81 -8.64
C MET A 99 8.40 -3.53 -8.43
N ALA A 100 8.29 -3.04 -7.20
CA ALA A 100 7.51 -1.85 -6.85
C ALA A 100 8.00 -1.26 -5.52
N SER A 101 7.82 0.04 -5.32
CA SER A 101 7.85 0.62 -3.98
C SER A 101 6.50 0.36 -3.30
N VAL A 102 6.49 -0.06 -2.03
CA VAL A 102 5.25 -0.40 -1.30
C VAL A 102 5.12 0.44 -0.04
N VAL A 103 3.94 1.05 0.14
CA VAL A 103 3.55 1.88 1.29
C VAL A 103 2.51 1.12 2.11
N TYR A 104 2.91 0.64 3.28
CA TYR A 104 2.02 0.01 4.25
C TYR A 104 1.47 1.10 5.17
N ILE A 105 0.14 1.29 5.19
CA ILE A 105 -0.51 2.28 6.05
C ILE A 105 -1.33 1.54 7.11
N GLU A 106 -1.05 1.81 8.38
CA GLU A 106 -1.87 1.31 9.49
C GLU A 106 -3.08 2.24 9.65
N SER A 107 -4.27 1.76 9.28
CA SER A 107 -5.49 2.56 9.24
C SER A 107 -6.68 1.74 9.70
N PRO A 108 -7.68 2.32 10.40
CA PRO A 108 -7.80 3.74 10.82
C PRO A 108 -6.92 4.10 12.05
N ALA A 109 -7.05 5.32 12.58
CA ALA A 109 -6.42 5.72 13.84
C ALA A 109 -6.79 4.75 14.99
N GLY A 110 -5.81 4.38 15.82
CA GLY A 110 -5.93 3.32 16.82
C GLY A 110 -5.45 1.93 16.34
N VAL A 111 -5.14 1.76 15.05
CA VAL A 111 -4.56 0.52 14.52
C VAL A 111 -3.04 0.54 14.60
N GLY A 112 -2.46 -0.46 15.27
CA GLY A 112 -1.01 -0.63 15.35
C GLY A 112 -0.35 0.54 16.07
N TYR A 113 0.53 1.26 15.37
CA TYR A 113 1.16 2.48 15.87
C TYR A 113 0.36 3.74 15.57
N SER A 114 -0.64 3.70 14.68
CA SER A 114 -1.53 4.84 14.42
C SER A 114 -2.35 5.20 15.65
N TYR A 115 -2.51 6.49 15.91
CA TYR A 115 -3.13 6.97 17.14
C TYR A 115 -3.95 8.23 16.96
N SER A 116 -4.80 8.51 17.95
CA SER A 116 -5.47 9.80 18.12
C SER A 116 -4.88 10.53 19.33
N THR A 117 -4.62 11.83 19.19
CA THR A 117 -4.11 12.68 20.28
C THR A 117 -5.15 12.96 21.36
N ASP A 118 -6.45 12.86 21.04
CA ASP A 118 -7.56 13.07 21.99
C ASP A 118 -8.15 11.75 22.53
N GLY A 119 -7.63 10.60 22.07
CA GLY A 119 -8.09 9.26 22.44
C GLY A 119 -9.37 8.80 21.75
N ASN A 120 -10.02 9.64 20.94
CA ASN A 120 -11.18 9.23 20.15
C ASN A 120 -10.72 8.43 18.92
N ILE A 121 -11.11 7.16 18.85
CA ILE A 121 -10.84 6.28 17.71
C ILE A 121 -12.14 5.79 17.04
N THR A 122 -13.28 6.39 17.41
CA THR A 122 -14.56 6.04 16.81
C THR A 122 -14.60 6.50 15.36
N THR A 123 -14.86 5.59 14.44
CA THR A 123 -14.84 5.86 13.00
C THR A 123 -15.89 5.03 12.25
N ASN A 124 -16.06 5.35 10.98
CA ASN A 124 -16.86 4.61 10.01
C ASN A 124 -16.13 4.54 8.65
N ASP A 125 -16.74 3.89 7.66
CA ASP A 125 -16.12 3.71 6.34
C ASP A 125 -15.86 5.06 5.64
N ASP A 126 -16.77 6.05 5.79
CA ASP A 126 -16.63 7.37 5.18
C ASP A 126 -15.44 8.15 5.75
N GLN A 127 -15.33 8.21 7.08
CA GLN A 127 -14.23 8.88 7.79
C GLN A 127 -12.90 8.19 7.49
N THR A 128 -12.86 6.85 7.54
CA THR A 128 -11.67 6.06 7.22
C THR A 128 -11.20 6.32 5.78
N SER A 129 -12.14 6.38 4.83
CA SER A 129 -11.84 6.70 3.44
C SER A 129 -11.32 8.14 3.27
N CYS A 130 -11.91 9.12 3.96
CA CYS A 130 -11.41 10.51 3.98
C CYS A 130 -9.98 10.59 4.49
N GLU A 131 -9.70 9.98 5.64
CA GLU A 131 -8.37 10.02 6.25
C GLU A 131 -7.32 9.27 5.45
N ASN A 132 -7.68 8.14 4.82
CA ASN A 132 -6.79 7.46 3.88
C ASN A 132 -6.46 8.33 2.67
N TYR A 133 -7.42 9.14 2.18
CA TYR A 133 -7.16 10.08 1.10
C TYR A 133 -6.22 11.22 1.54
N GLU A 134 -6.38 11.74 2.76
CA GLU A 134 -5.44 12.71 3.33
C GLU A 134 -4.03 12.13 3.48
N ALA A 135 -3.90 10.88 3.90
CA ALA A 135 -2.60 10.19 3.96
C ALA A 135 -1.93 10.09 2.58
N VAL A 136 -2.70 9.73 1.54
CA VAL A 136 -2.18 9.68 0.15
C VAL A 136 -1.73 11.06 -0.33
N LYS A 137 -2.48 12.13 -0.02
CA LYS A 137 -2.06 13.50 -0.35
C LYS A 137 -0.77 13.90 0.37
N GLN A 138 -0.65 13.64 1.67
CA GLN A 138 0.55 13.93 2.45
C GLN A 138 1.77 13.15 1.99
N PHE A 139 1.58 11.88 1.62
CA PHE A 139 2.62 11.07 0.99
C PHE A 139 3.19 11.80 -0.22
N PHE A 140 2.34 12.19 -1.18
CA PHE A 140 2.81 12.80 -2.43
C PHE A 140 3.23 14.27 -2.32
N GLN A 141 2.67 15.05 -1.40
CA GLN A 141 2.91 16.49 -1.33
C GLN A 141 4.06 16.85 -0.39
N GLN A 142 4.17 16.16 0.74
CA GLN A 142 5.02 16.61 1.85
C GLN A 142 6.19 15.66 2.10
N THR A 143 5.96 14.36 1.94
CA THR A 143 6.88 13.34 2.47
C THR A 143 7.73 12.70 1.37
N PHE A 144 7.11 12.38 0.23
CA PHE A 144 7.71 11.62 -0.86
C PHE A 144 7.34 12.20 -2.24
N PRO A 145 7.59 13.49 -2.50
CA PRO A 145 7.20 14.15 -3.76
C PRO A 145 7.85 13.54 -5.01
N GLN A 146 8.98 12.84 -4.88
CA GLN A 146 9.62 12.13 -5.98
C GLN A 146 8.74 11.04 -6.59
N PHE A 147 7.80 10.46 -5.84
CA PHE A 147 6.91 9.41 -6.34
C PHE A 147 5.72 9.93 -7.14
N ARG A 148 5.56 11.26 -7.28
CA ARG A 148 4.33 11.90 -7.78
C ARG A 148 3.86 11.42 -9.16
N TYR A 149 4.80 10.99 -10.00
CA TYR A 149 4.55 10.56 -11.38
C TYR A 149 4.67 9.04 -11.59
N HIS A 150 4.91 8.27 -10.53
CA HIS A 150 4.96 6.82 -10.62
C HIS A 150 3.58 6.25 -10.95
N ALA A 151 3.55 5.15 -11.72
CA ALA A 151 2.35 4.34 -11.85
C ALA A 151 1.94 3.88 -10.44
N THR A 152 0.77 4.33 -9.97
CA THR A 152 0.32 4.13 -8.59
C THR A 152 -0.82 3.14 -8.56
N TYR A 153 -0.81 2.22 -7.59
CA TYR A 153 -1.86 1.23 -7.38
C TYR A 153 -2.29 1.21 -5.91
N ILE A 154 -3.57 0.91 -5.68
CA ILE A 154 -4.13 0.75 -4.34
C ILE A 154 -4.60 -0.69 -4.23
N MET A 155 -4.05 -1.40 -3.25
CA MET A 155 -4.28 -2.82 -3.05
C MET A 155 -4.60 -3.10 -1.59
N GLY A 156 -5.32 -4.19 -1.34
CA GLY A 156 -5.60 -4.60 0.02
C GLY A 156 -6.24 -5.98 0.13
N GLU A 157 -6.35 -6.42 1.37
CA GLU A 157 -6.87 -7.74 1.74
C GLU A 157 -8.06 -7.63 2.72
N SER A 158 -9.00 -8.58 2.64
CA SER A 158 -10.11 -8.71 3.61
C SER A 158 -11.06 -7.49 3.56
N TYR A 159 -11.37 -6.86 4.69
CA TYR A 159 -12.20 -5.65 4.78
C TYR A 159 -11.60 -4.46 3.99
N ALA A 160 -10.34 -4.53 3.55
CA ALA A 160 -9.82 -3.60 2.56
C ALA A 160 -10.55 -3.71 1.20
N GLY A 161 -11.36 -4.74 0.97
CA GLY A 161 -12.36 -4.77 -0.10
C GLY A 161 -13.42 -3.66 0.01
N VAL A 162 -13.57 -3.01 1.16
CA VAL A 162 -14.33 -1.77 1.38
C VAL A 162 -13.40 -0.55 1.31
N TYR A 163 -12.24 -0.60 1.97
CA TYR A 163 -11.29 0.52 2.01
C TYR A 163 -10.78 0.93 0.62
N VAL A 164 -10.38 -0.03 -0.20
CA VAL A 164 -9.77 0.23 -1.51
C VAL A 164 -10.76 0.87 -2.49
N PRO A 165 -11.99 0.34 -2.68
CA PRO A 165 -12.95 0.99 -3.57
C PRO A 165 -13.41 2.38 -3.10
N THR A 166 -13.65 2.56 -1.80
CA THR A 166 -14.09 3.87 -1.28
C THR A 166 -12.99 4.92 -1.39
N LEU A 167 -11.72 4.55 -1.13
CA LEU A 167 -10.58 5.44 -1.35
C LEU A 167 -10.40 5.79 -2.84
N ALA A 168 -10.51 4.79 -3.71
CA ALA A 168 -10.45 4.99 -5.16
C ALA A 168 -11.51 5.97 -5.65
N GLU A 169 -12.75 5.84 -5.17
CA GLU A 169 -13.84 6.76 -5.47
C GLU A 169 -13.50 8.19 -5.04
N ARG A 170 -12.98 8.39 -3.82
CA ARG A 170 -12.57 9.73 -3.34
C ARG A 170 -11.46 10.34 -4.19
N ILE A 171 -10.47 9.55 -4.56
CA ILE A 171 -9.39 9.99 -5.44
C ILE A 171 -9.93 10.42 -6.81
N LEU A 172 -10.86 9.65 -7.38
CA LEU A 172 -11.50 9.97 -8.65
C LEU A 172 -12.33 11.26 -8.56
N ALA A 173 -13.12 11.41 -7.50
CA ALA A 173 -13.92 12.61 -7.25
C ALA A 173 -13.04 13.86 -7.05
N GLY A 174 -11.91 13.71 -6.34
CA GLY A 174 -10.94 14.77 -6.07
C GLY A 174 -10.00 15.09 -7.23
N LYS A 175 -10.08 14.38 -8.38
CA LYS A 175 -9.11 14.50 -9.49
C LYS A 175 -9.00 15.92 -10.07
N LYS A 176 -10.04 16.76 -9.96
CA LYS A 176 -9.99 18.16 -10.39
C LYS A 176 -9.10 19.03 -9.48
N ASP A 177 -9.08 18.75 -8.18
CA ASP A 177 -8.36 19.55 -7.17
C ASP A 177 -6.98 18.95 -6.83
N PHE A 178 -6.87 17.62 -6.92
CA PHE A 178 -5.61 16.88 -6.76
C PHE A 178 -5.53 15.76 -7.80
N PRO A 179 -4.97 16.03 -9.00
CA PRO A 179 -5.00 15.07 -10.09
C PRO A 179 -4.14 13.84 -9.77
N ILE A 180 -4.80 12.73 -9.49
CA ILE A 180 -4.21 11.40 -9.55
C ILE A 180 -4.64 10.80 -10.90
N ASN A 181 -3.67 10.27 -11.66
CA ASN A 181 -3.88 9.90 -13.06
C ASN A 181 -4.80 8.66 -13.20
N LEU A 182 -6.14 8.87 -13.19
CA LEU A 182 -7.13 7.78 -13.31
C LEU A 182 -8.28 7.93 -14.36
N LYS A 183 -8.49 7.00 -15.32
CA LYS A 183 -9.61 6.94 -16.34
C LYS A 183 -10.07 5.52 -16.64
N GLN A 184 -11.34 5.14 -16.50
CA GLN A 184 -11.77 3.76 -16.82
C GLN A 184 -11.39 3.26 -18.23
N THR A 185 -10.65 2.16 -18.34
CA THR A 185 -10.15 1.61 -19.64
C THR A 185 -10.67 0.21 -19.95
N LEU A 186 -11.07 -0.59 -18.96
CA LEU A 186 -11.64 -1.93 -19.16
C LEU A 186 -12.71 -2.27 -18.11
N GLY A 187 -13.88 -2.73 -18.57
CA GLY A 187 -14.93 -3.26 -17.71
C GLY A 187 -14.54 -4.57 -16.99
N LYS A 188 -15.44 -5.09 -16.14
CA LYS A 188 -15.22 -6.32 -15.36
C LYS A 188 -14.98 -7.52 -16.28
N THR A 189 -13.77 -8.07 -16.27
CA THR A 189 -13.36 -9.22 -17.10
C THR A 189 -12.76 -10.33 -16.24
N PRO A 190 -13.00 -11.62 -16.54
CA PRO A 190 -12.37 -12.71 -15.79
C PRO A 190 -10.87 -12.83 -16.15
N TRP A 191 -10.03 -13.18 -15.20
CA TRP A 191 -8.63 -13.59 -15.43
C TRP A 191 -8.45 -15.07 -15.05
N LYS A 192 -7.48 -15.76 -15.67
CA LYS A 192 -7.31 -17.21 -15.57
C LYS A 192 -5.93 -17.58 -15.03
N PHE A 193 -5.84 -18.71 -14.33
CA PHE A 193 -4.60 -19.39 -13.96
C PHE A 193 -4.82 -20.90 -14.15
N ASP A 194 -3.88 -21.59 -14.78
CA ASP A 194 -3.97 -23.02 -15.13
C ASP A 194 -5.32 -23.40 -15.77
N ARG A 195 -5.72 -22.66 -16.81
CA ARG A 195 -6.97 -22.84 -17.57
C ARG A 195 -8.27 -22.67 -16.76
N GLN A 196 -8.19 -22.26 -15.49
CA GLN A 196 -9.36 -21.97 -14.65
C GLN A 196 -9.52 -20.47 -14.39
N ILE A 197 -10.75 -20.02 -14.16
CA ILE A 197 -10.99 -18.64 -13.70
C ILE A 197 -10.35 -18.48 -12.32
N ALA A 198 -9.42 -17.54 -12.21
CA ALA A 198 -8.74 -17.22 -10.97
C ALA A 198 -9.29 -15.94 -10.33
N GLY A 199 -10.19 -15.22 -11.02
CA GLY A 199 -10.97 -14.12 -10.47
C GLY A 199 -11.44 -13.13 -11.55
N PHE A 200 -11.69 -11.88 -11.16
CA PHE A 200 -12.11 -10.80 -12.07
C PHE A 200 -11.25 -9.56 -11.90
N LYS A 201 -11.00 -8.84 -12.99
CA LYS A 201 -10.35 -7.52 -13.00
C LYS A 201 -11.25 -6.45 -13.62
N THR A 202 -11.21 -5.25 -13.08
CA THR A 202 -11.76 -4.03 -13.70
C THR A 202 -10.60 -3.04 -13.79
N VAL A 203 -10.33 -2.49 -14.98
CA VAL A 203 -9.21 -1.58 -15.20
C VAL A 203 -9.73 -0.16 -15.36
N PHE A 204 -9.18 0.71 -14.53
CA PHE A 204 -9.16 2.14 -14.69
C PHE A 204 -7.69 2.55 -14.98
N GLU A 205 -7.44 3.60 -15.75
CA GLU A 205 -6.16 4.31 -15.82
C GLU A 205 -5.79 4.57 -14.37
N GLY A 206 -4.56 4.18 -14.02
CA GLY A 206 -3.98 4.14 -12.67
C GLY A 206 -4.71 3.38 -11.55
N LEU A 207 -5.76 2.58 -11.80
CA LEU A 207 -6.32 1.68 -10.79
C LEU A 207 -6.80 0.41 -11.45
N THR A 208 -6.32 -0.75 -11.02
CA THR A 208 -6.97 -2.02 -11.38
C THR A 208 -7.51 -2.68 -10.14
N PHE A 209 -8.81 -2.90 -10.14
CA PHE A 209 -9.47 -3.68 -9.11
C PHE A 209 -9.41 -5.15 -9.51
N ILE A 210 -8.69 -5.98 -8.74
CA ILE A 210 -8.58 -7.42 -8.97
C ILE A 210 -9.21 -8.16 -7.80
N THR A 211 -10.07 -9.13 -8.12
CA THR A 211 -10.55 -10.15 -7.20
C THR A 211 -9.83 -11.46 -7.48
N VAL A 212 -9.53 -12.23 -6.43
CA VAL A 212 -8.93 -13.56 -6.53
C VAL A 212 -9.91 -14.60 -6.00
N ARG A 213 -10.40 -15.47 -6.88
CA ARG A 213 -11.34 -16.56 -6.57
C ARG A 213 -10.63 -17.62 -5.74
N GLY A 214 -11.23 -17.99 -4.61
CA GLY A 214 -10.73 -19.09 -3.76
C GLY A 214 -9.46 -18.75 -2.97
N ALA A 215 -9.01 -17.49 -3.01
CA ALA A 215 -8.05 -17.02 -2.03
C ALA A 215 -8.74 -17.01 -0.66
N GLY A 216 -8.17 -17.74 0.29
CA GLY A 216 -8.54 -17.57 1.69
C GLY A 216 -8.20 -16.16 2.16
N HIS A 217 -8.52 -15.85 3.41
CA HIS A 217 -8.37 -14.49 3.96
C HIS A 217 -6.95 -13.90 3.84
N LYS A 218 -5.91 -14.71 3.61
CA LYS A 218 -4.48 -14.32 3.62
C LYS A 218 -3.78 -14.72 2.33
N ALA A 219 -4.23 -14.21 1.20
CA ALA A 219 -3.81 -14.66 -0.13
C ALA A 219 -2.29 -14.54 -0.35
N PRO A 220 -1.64 -13.38 -0.07
CA PRO A 220 -0.21 -13.21 -0.32
C PRO A 220 0.65 -14.12 0.57
N ARG A 221 0.14 -14.55 1.73
CA ARG A 221 0.82 -15.52 2.59
C ARG A 221 0.58 -16.97 2.15
N GLN A 222 -0.68 -17.33 1.88
CA GLN A 222 -1.08 -18.72 1.63
C GLN A 222 -0.70 -19.22 0.24
N ARG A 223 -0.58 -18.31 -0.73
CA ARG A 223 -0.25 -18.60 -2.13
C ARG A 223 0.84 -17.65 -2.63
N ALA A 224 1.90 -17.48 -1.84
CA ALA A 224 2.93 -16.45 -2.09
C ALA A 224 3.54 -16.51 -3.50
N PRO A 225 3.98 -17.68 -4.03
CA PRO A 225 4.54 -17.73 -5.39
C PRO A 225 3.52 -17.34 -6.47
N GLN A 226 2.26 -17.81 -6.35
CA GLN A 226 1.20 -17.52 -7.31
C GLN A 226 0.78 -16.04 -7.25
N MET A 227 0.67 -15.48 -6.05
CA MET A 227 0.33 -14.07 -5.87
C MET A 227 1.46 -13.17 -6.36
N PHE A 228 2.72 -13.53 -6.13
CA PHE A 228 3.86 -12.80 -6.66
C PHE A 228 3.85 -12.80 -8.20
N TYR A 229 3.64 -13.96 -8.84
CA TYR A 229 3.49 -14.04 -10.30
C TYR A 229 2.31 -13.19 -10.81
N ALA A 230 1.15 -13.29 -10.17
CA ALA A 230 -0.03 -12.54 -10.57
C ALA A 230 0.21 -11.02 -10.49
N ILE A 231 0.82 -10.53 -9.41
CA ILE A 231 1.18 -9.11 -9.28
C ILE A 231 2.24 -8.71 -10.29
N GLN A 232 3.24 -9.55 -10.55
CA GLN A 232 4.26 -9.27 -11.58
C GLN A 232 3.63 -9.08 -12.95
N GLN A 233 2.82 -10.03 -13.41
CA GLN A 233 2.17 -9.93 -14.72
C GLN A 233 1.24 -8.72 -14.76
N PHE A 234 0.54 -8.44 -13.65
CA PHE A 234 -0.31 -7.28 -13.53
C PHE A 234 0.46 -5.96 -13.71
N LEU A 235 1.55 -5.77 -12.98
CA LEU A 235 2.36 -4.55 -13.02
C LEU A 235 3.09 -4.36 -14.36
N LEU A 236 3.46 -5.45 -15.02
CA LEU A 236 4.06 -5.42 -16.37
C LEU A 236 3.03 -5.22 -17.49
N ASN A 237 1.74 -5.09 -17.16
CA ASN A 237 0.64 -5.05 -18.13
C ASN A 237 0.64 -6.27 -19.09
N HIS A 238 1.10 -7.41 -18.59
CA HIS A 238 1.08 -8.68 -19.30
C HIS A 238 -0.24 -9.43 -19.04
N PRO A 239 -0.67 -10.28 -19.98
CA PRO A 239 -1.71 -11.26 -19.69
C PRO A 239 -1.29 -12.14 -18.51
N ILE A 240 -2.21 -12.31 -17.55
CA ILE A 240 -2.12 -13.32 -16.49
C ILE A 240 -2.84 -14.58 -16.94
#